data_AF-A0AAP0DPK9-F1
#
_entry.id   AF-A0AAP0DPK9-F1
#
_cell.length_a   1.000
_cell.length_b   1.000
_cell.length_c   1.000
_cell.angle_alpha   90.00
_cell.angle_beta   90.00
_cell.angle_gamma   90.00
#
_symmetry.space_group_name_H-M   'P 1'
#
loop_
_entity.id
_entity.type
_entity.pdbx_description
1 polymer ?
#
loop_
_entity_poly.entity_id
_entity_poly.type
_entity_poly.pdbx_seq_one_letter_code
_entity_poly.pdbx_strand_id
1 'polypeptide(L)'
;MPSCLNLLTSAAELTLSPQSKRLCTDNQVMAGEDEKNLVEILEENHPIDINKYTNYVHSPQCGAIATFYGNTRDTFDGKTVIELRYEAYVPMAIRCLKSICSSARSMWDINAIAVAHRLGPVSVGETSVFVAISSVHRVDALDACKFVIDELKASVPIWKKEVYSNGEVWKENMEFLERRPEIGKNRGCCKPKVKVEDDGAVKNGCCRQKVRVEDDGSMESGNGNT
;
A
#
# COMPACT_ATOMS: atom_id res chain seq x y z
N MET A 1 61.91 59.45 33.93
CA MET A 1 60.92 60.48 33.53
C MET A 1 60.80 60.43 32.01
N PRO A 2 59.60 60.21 31.44
CA PRO A 2 58.55 59.19 31.66
C PRO A 2 58.65 58.12 30.52
N SER A 3 57.91 57.02 30.38
CA SER A 3 56.93 56.26 31.16
C SER A 3 56.62 54.97 30.38
N CYS A 4 56.39 53.87 31.10
CA CYS A 4 55.28 52.91 30.99
C CYS A 4 54.72 52.53 29.59
N LEU A 5 54.37 51.28 29.28
CA LEU A 5 53.87 50.21 30.13
C LEU A 5 53.90 48.87 29.35
N ASN A 6 54.19 47.79 30.07
CA ASN A 6 54.07 46.40 29.64
C ASN A 6 52.65 46.05 29.15
N LEU A 7 52.57 45.21 28.12
CA LEU A 7 51.44 44.30 27.91
C LEU A 7 51.98 42.91 27.59
N LEU A 8 51.88 42.05 28.61
CA LEU A 8 51.92 40.61 28.51
C LEU A 8 50.76 40.12 27.62
N THR A 9 50.96 39.05 26.86
CA THR A 9 50.42 37.70 27.16
C THR A 9 50.19 36.91 25.86
N SER A 10 50.97 35.84 25.72
CA SER A 10 50.66 34.49 25.20
C SER A 10 49.34 34.22 24.45
N ALA A 11 49.45 33.62 23.26
CA ALA A 11 48.74 32.39 22.83
C ALA A 11 49.18 32.06 21.38
N ALA A 12 50.08 31.10 21.18
CA ALA A 12 49.77 29.69 20.89
C ALA A 12 49.07 29.47 19.54
N GLU A 13 49.88 29.32 18.49
CA GLU A 13 49.57 28.40 17.38
C GLU A 13 49.36 27.00 17.95
N LEU A 14 48.30 26.30 17.52
CA LEU A 14 48.21 24.84 17.40
C LEU A 14 46.90 24.47 16.71
N THR A 15 47.03 24.10 15.44
CA THR A 15 46.39 22.95 14.78
C THR A 15 45.01 22.49 15.28
N LEU A 16 44.02 22.64 14.40
CA LEU A 16 42.72 21.99 14.42
C LEU A 16 42.87 20.45 14.46
N SER A 17 42.39 19.84 15.55
CA SER A 17 41.78 18.50 15.54
C SER A 17 40.87 18.34 16.76
N PRO A 18 39.55 18.25 16.58
CA PRO A 18 38.68 17.67 17.59
C PRO A 18 38.38 16.23 17.21
N GLN A 19 39.00 15.33 17.97
CA GLN A 19 38.61 13.94 18.07
C GLN A 19 37.10 13.80 18.33
N SER A 20 36.51 12.82 17.64
CA SER A 20 35.52 11.87 18.15
C SER A 20 34.68 12.35 19.34
N LYS A 21 33.50 12.90 19.05
CA LYS A 21 32.34 12.77 19.93
C LYS A 21 31.28 11.97 19.20
N ARG A 22 31.17 10.69 19.58
CA ARG A 22 29.89 9.97 19.53
C ARG A 22 28.89 10.81 20.29
N LEU A 23 27.90 11.33 19.58
CA LEU A 23 26.61 11.63 20.17
C LEU A 23 25.56 10.95 19.30
N CYS A 24 24.96 9.93 19.90
CA CYS A 24 23.74 9.31 19.44
C CYS A 24 22.64 10.36 19.50
N THR A 25 22.22 10.88 18.35
CA THR A 25 20.99 11.66 18.24
C THR A 25 20.35 11.36 16.90
N ASP A 26 19.17 10.77 17.03
CA ASP A 26 18.04 10.86 16.13
C ASP A 26 18.18 10.13 14.79
N ASN A 27 17.59 8.94 14.81
CA ASN A 27 17.02 8.27 13.66
C ASN A 27 16.00 9.22 13.00
N GLN A 28 16.48 10.15 12.18
CA GLN A 28 15.65 10.96 11.30
C GLN A 28 15.03 10.02 10.26
N VAL A 29 13.76 9.70 10.48
CA VAL A 29 12.88 9.21 9.43
C VAL A 29 12.90 10.28 8.33
N MET A 30 13.57 10.00 7.23
CA MET A 30 13.47 10.78 6.00
C MET A 30 12.07 10.54 5.43
N ALA A 31 11.08 11.29 5.93
CA ALA A 31 9.80 11.42 5.26
C ALA A 31 10.06 12.25 4.02
N GLY A 32 10.21 11.58 2.87
CA GLY A 32 10.33 12.23 1.58
C GLY A 32 9.12 13.12 1.35
N GLU A 33 9.35 14.41 1.16
CA GLU A 33 8.38 15.29 0.54
C GLU A 33 8.17 14.82 -0.91
N ASP A 34 6.91 14.83 -1.36
CA ASP A 34 6.40 14.53 -2.71
C ASP A 34 5.93 13.09 -3.05
N GLU A 35 5.54 12.27 -2.07
CA GLU A 35 4.70 11.10 -2.40
C GLU A 35 3.26 11.55 -2.73
N LYS A 36 2.88 11.51 -4.02
CA LYS A 36 1.53 11.87 -4.51
C LYS A 36 0.46 10.85 -4.07
N ASN A 37 0.03 10.96 -2.81
CA ASN A 37 -0.97 10.10 -2.18
C ASN A 37 -2.17 10.93 -1.71
N LEU A 38 -3.38 10.53 -2.10
CA LEU A 38 -4.64 11.06 -1.57
C LEU A 38 -5.34 9.97 -0.76
N VAL A 39 -5.45 10.17 0.55
CA VAL A 39 -6.10 9.21 1.47
C VAL A 39 -7.21 9.92 2.23
N GLU A 40 -8.45 9.46 2.05
CA GLU A 40 -9.62 10.05 2.69
C GLU A 40 -10.52 8.99 3.33
N ILE A 41 -10.96 9.27 4.55
CA ILE A 41 -12.05 8.53 5.21
C ILE A 41 -13.24 9.49 5.24
N LEU A 42 -14.27 9.19 4.46
CA LEU A 42 -15.45 10.04 4.31
C LEU A 42 -16.46 9.73 5.40
N GLU A 43 -17.11 10.78 5.90
CA GLU A 43 -18.21 10.67 6.85
C GLU A 43 -19.51 10.17 6.18
N GLU A 44 -20.52 9.92 6.99
CA GLU A 44 -21.85 9.49 6.55
C GLU A 44 -22.47 10.48 5.54
N ASN A 45 -23.30 9.95 4.62
CA ASN A 45 -23.99 10.71 3.57
C ASN A 45 -23.11 11.42 2.53
N HIS A 46 -21.82 11.07 2.45
CA HIS A 46 -20.93 11.55 1.40
C HIS A 46 -20.53 10.40 0.47
N PRO A 47 -21.28 10.17 -0.63
CA PRO A 47 -20.89 9.23 -1.66
C PRO A 47 -19.48 9.54 -2.19
N ILE A 48 -18.73 8.49 -2.51
CA ILE A 48 -17.39 8.64 -3.07
C ILE A 48 -17.50 9.25 -4.47
N ASP A 49 -16.98 10.46 -4.65
CA ASP A 49 -16.83 11.06 -5.97
C ASP A 49 -15.66 10.40 -6.73
N ILE A 50 -16.01 9.40 -7.54
CA ILE A 50 -15.07 8.62 -8.35
C ILE A 50 -14.20 9.51 -9.26
N ASN A 51 -14.77 10.58 -9.80
CA ASN A 51 -14.04 11.46 -10.72
C ASN A 51 -12.96 12.25 -9.99
N LYS A 52 -13.22 12.71 -8.75
CA LYS A 52 -12.21 13.36 -7.91
C LYS A 52 -10.93 12.52 -7.80
N TYR A 53 -11.06 11.25 -7.44
CA TYR A 53 -9.92 10.36 -7.22
C TYR A 53 -9.26 9.91 -8.52
N THR A 54 -10.04 9.63 -9.56
CA THR A 54 -9.51 9.26 -10.88
C THR A 54 -8.72 10.42 -11.50
N ASN A 55 -9.26 11.64 -11.42
CA ASN A 55 -8.58 12.86 -11.89
C ASN A 55 -7.32 13.16 -11.07
N TYR A 56 -7.33 12.91 -9.76
CA TYR A 56 -6.15 13.08 -8.92
C TYR A 56 -4.97 12.21 -9.40
N VAL A 57 -5.23 10.95 -9.73
CA VAL A 57 -4.16 10.03 -10.17
C VAL A 57 -3.79 10.19 -11.64
N HIS A 58 -4.63 10.84 -12.44
CA HIS A 58 -4.31 11.11 -13.84
C HIS A 58 -3.00 11.91 -14.00
N SER A 59 -2.19 11.51 -14.98
CA SER A 59 -0.91 12.15 -15.30
C SER A 59 -0.55 11.89 -16.77
N PRO A 60 -0.04 12.88 -17.52
CA PRO A 60 0.43 12.68 -18.89
C PRO A 60 1.63 11.73 -19.00
N GLN A 61 2.31 11.44 -17.89
CA GLN A 61 3.44 10.49 -17.84
C GLN A 61 2.99 9.04 -17.65
N CYS A 62 1.72 8.80 -17.31
CA CYS A 62 1.19 7.47 -17.00
C CYS A 62 0.45 6.88 -18.20
N GLY A 63 0.77 5.63 -18.54
CA GLY A 63 0.07 4.87 -19.57
C GLY A 63 -1.08 4.02 -19.03
N ALA A 64 -1.23 3.92 -17.70
CA ALA A 64 -2.25 3.10 -17.07
C ALA A 64 -2.79 3.71 -15.78
N ILE A 65 -4.08 3.51 -15.56
CA ILE A 65 -4.77 3.71 -14.29
C ILE A 65 -5.53 2.42 -13.98
N ALA A 66 -5.32 1.85 -12.80
CA ALA A 66 -6.10 0.74 -12.28
C ALA A 66 -7.01 1.25 -11.16
N THR A 67 -8.27 0.85 -11.18
CA THR A 67 -9.25 1.23 -10.16
C THR A 67 -9.94 0.00 -9.58
N PHE A 68 -10.31 0.09 -8.30
CA PHE A 68 -11.09 -0.92 -7.59
C PHE A 68 -12.28 -0.25 -6.90
N TYR A 69 -13.44 -0.90 -7.02
CA TYR A 69 -14.69 -0.50 -6.37
C TYR A 69 -15.15 -1.63 -5.46
N GLY A 70 -15.21 -1.35 -4.15
CA GLY A 70 -15.89 -2.22 -3.21
C GLY A 70 -17.35 -1.81 -3.11
N ASN A 71 -18.21 -2.49 -3.87
CA ASN A 71 -19.65 -2.20 -3.88
C ASN A 71 -20.42 -3.10 -2.90
N THR A 72 -21.44 -2.54 -2.25
CA THR A 72 -22.36 -3.32 -1.43
C THR A 72 -23.21 -4.22 -2.32
N ARG A 73 -23.20 -5.53 -2.04
CA ARG A 73 -24.03 -6.52 -2.73
C ARG A 73 -25.38 -6.65 -2.04
N ASP A 74 -26.39 -7.07 -2.80
CA ASP A 74 -27.76 -7.32 -2.33
C ASP A 74 -27.92 -8.62 -1.52
N THR A 75 -26.91 -9.48 -1.55
CA THR A 75 -26.96 -10.83 -0.99
C THR A 75 -25.67 -11.21 -0.27
N PHE A 76 -25.83 -11.82 0.91
CA PHE A 76 -24.74 -12.40 1.69
C PHE A 76 -25.23 -13.67 2.40
N ASP A 77 -24.53 -14.80 2.25
CA ASP A 77 -24.90 -16.11 2.81
C ASP A 77 -26.40 -16.47 2.63
N GLY A 78 -26.96 -16.18 1.45
CA GLY A 78 -28.35 -16.47 1.11
C GLY A 78 -29.40 -15.53 1.72
N LYS A 79 -28.98 -14.47 2.41
CA LYS A 79 -29.86 -13.44 2.99
C LYS A 79 -29.82 -12.15 2.18
N THR A 80 -30.96 -11.48 2.08
CA THR A 80 -31.08 -10.16 1.43
C THR A 80 -30.53 -9.06 2.34
N VAL A 81 -29.46 -8.42 1.88
CA VAL A 81 -28.82 -7.27 2.55
C VAL A 81 -29.52 -5.99 2.10
N ILE A 82 -29.82 -5.09 3.05
CA ILE A 82 -30.39 -3.77 2.76
C ILE A 82 -29.27 -2.73 2.65
N GLU A 83 -28.33 -2.77 3.60
CA GLU A 83 -27.20 -1.85 3.66
C GLU A 83 -26.03 -2.47 4.43
N LEU A 84 -24.85 -1.90 4.23
CA LEU A 84 -23.69 -2.12 5.09
C LEU A 84 -23.43 -0.86 5.90
N ARG A 85 -23.15 -1.01 7.19
CA ARG A 85 -22.68 0.09 8.05
C ARG A 85 -21.22 -0.07 8.35
N TYR A 86 -20.45 0.99 8.14
CA TYR A 86 -19.01 1.00 8.40
C TYR A 86 -18.64 1.94 9.54
N GLU A 87 -17.81 1.44 10.45
CA GLU A 87 -17.23 2.21 11.55
C GLU A 87 -15.71 2.07 11.53
N ALA A 88 -14.99 3.09 11.98
CA ALA A 88 -13.53 3.08 11.96
C ALA A 88 -12.92 3.93 13.07
N TYR A 89 -11.73 3.52 13.53
CA TYR A 89 -10.86 4.42 14.28
C TYR A 89 -10.07 5.30 13.31
N VAL A 90 -10.67 6.41 12.87
CA VAL A 90 -10.22 7.22 11.73
C VAL A 90 -8.74 7.61 11.75
N PRO A 91 -8.17 8.15 12.85
CA PRO A 91 -6.75 8.52 12.88
C PRO A 91 -5.81 7.34 12.63
N MET A 92 -6.15 6.15 13.17
CA MET A 92 -5.34 4.94 12.95
C MET A 92 -5.55 4.38 11.55
N ALA A 93 -6.79 4.41 11.02
CA ALA A 93 -7.09 3.99 9.67
C ALA A 93 -6.28 4.78 8.62
N ILE A 94 -6.24 6.11 8.74
CA ILE A 94 -5.45 6.98 7.86
C ILE A 94 -3.96 6.64 7.95
N ARG A 95 -3.42 6.41 9.16
CA ARG A 95 -2.02 6.03 9.35
C ARG A 95 -1.68 4.69 8.70
N CYS A 96 -2.54 3.68 8.88
CA CYS A 96 -2.37 2.37 8.25
C CYS A 96 -2.40 2.48 6.73
N LEU A 97 -3.38 3.20 6.17
CA LEU A 97 -3.50 3.43 4.73
C LEU A 97 -2.26 4.13 4.14
N LYS A 98 -1.74 5.15 4.81
CA LYS A 98 -0.48 5.80 4.39
C LYS A 98 0.70 4.82 4.39
N SER A 99 0.81 3.98 5.43
CA SER A 99 1.85 2.94 5.48
C SER A 99 1.73 1.92 4.35
N ILE A 100 0.50 1.55 3.97
CA ILE A 100 0.24 0.66 2.83
C ILE A 100 0.65 1.35 1.53
N CYS A 101 0.33 2.64 1.35
CA CYS A 101 0.74 3.41 0.17
C CYS A 101 2.27 3.45 0.02
N SER A 102 3.00 3.73 1.11
CA SER A 102 4.46 3.72 1.08
C SER A 102 5.03 2.32 0.80
N SER A 103 4.38 1.25 1.29
CA SER A 103 4.77 -0.13 0.98
C SER A 103 4.52 -0.49 -0.48
N ALA A 104 3.43 -0.01 -1.08
CA ALA A 104 3.18 -0.21 -2.50
C ALA A 104 4.24 0.50 -3.36
N ARG A 105 4.60 1.73 -2.99
CA ARG A 105 5.62 2.52 -3.69
C ARG A 105 7.03 1.92 -3.62
N SER A 106 7.33 1.11 -2.61
CA SER A 106 8.64 0.42 -2.52
C SER A 106 8.72 -0.83 -3.41
N MET A 107 7.58 -1.34 -3.90
CA MET A 107 7.52 -2.56 -4.72
C MET A 107 7.23 -2.28 -6.21
N TRP A 108 6.49 -1.22 -6.52
CA TRP A 108 6.07 -0.89 -7.89
C TRP A 108 6.36 0.56 -8.25
N ASP A 109 6.59 0.81 -9.55
CA ASP A 109 6.79 2.16 -10.09
C ASP A 109 5.44 2.90 -10.22
N ILE A 110 5.04 3.55 -9.12
CA ILE A 110 3.75 4.22 -8.97
C ILE A 110 3.92 5.73 -9.04
N ASN A 111 3.16 6.37 -9.93
CA ASN A 111 3.09 7.82 -10.01
C ASN A 111 2.21 8.40 -8.89
N ALA A 112 0.95 7.95 -8.81
CA ALA A 112 -0.01 8.46 -7.83
C ALA A 112 -0.95 7.38 -7.29
N ILE A 113 -1.31 7.50 -6.02
CA ILE A 113 -2.26 6.62 -5.32
C ILE A 113 -3.39 7.47 -4.75
N ALA A 114 -4.64 7.02 -4.93
CA ALA A 114 -5.80 7.55 -4.25
C ALA A 114 -6.56 6.42 -3.57
N VAL A 115 -6.90 6.59 -2.29
CA VAL A 115 -7.71 5.65 -1.50
C VAL A 115 -8.79 6.42 -0.77
N ALA A 116 -10.04 6.00 -0.94
CA ALA A 116 -11.19 6.55 -0.25
C ALA A 116 -11.98 5.42 0.41
N HIS A 117 -12.41 5.63 1.65
CA HIS A 117 -13.36 4.73 2.31
C HIS A 117 -14.46 5.54 2.97
N ARG A 118 -15.72 5.19 2.69
CA ARG A 118 -16.91 5.81 3.28
C ARG A 118 -17.29 5.12 4.59
N LEU A 119 -17.65 5.90 5.59
CA LEU A 119 -18.22 5.43 6.86
C LEU A 119 -19.74 5.62 6.90
N GLY A 120 -20.37 5.01 7.90
CA GLY A 120 -21.82 5.03 8.06
C GLY A 120 -22.53 4.03 7.12
N PRO A 121 -23.84 4.21 6.90
CA PRO A 121 -24.65 3.37 6.02
C PRO A 121 -24.26 3.57 4.55
N VAL A 122 -24.16 2.45 3.84
CA VAL A 122 -23.88 2.34 2.40
C VAL A 122 -24.90 1.37 1.81
N SER A 123 -25.77 1.89 0.94
CA SER A 123 -26.85 1.11 0.35
C SER A 123 -26.34 0.08 -0.65
N VAL A 124 -27.15 -0.93 -0.94
CA VAL A 124 -26.88 -1.87 -2.04
C VAL A 124 -26.58 -1.15 -3.34
N GLY A 125 -25.53 -1.58 -4.05
CA GLY A 125 -25.06 -1.00 -5.30
C GLY A 125 -24.11 0.19 -5.12
N GLU A 126 -24.04 0.80 -3.93
CA GLU A 126 -23.12 1.91 -3.67
C GLU A 126 -21.70 1.43 -3.34
N THR A 127 -20.72 2.27 -3.66
CA THR A 127 -19.30 2.04 -3.37
C THR A 127 -18.95 2.46 -1.94
N SER A 128 -18.43 1.54 -1.14
CA SER A 128 -17.94 1.81 0.22
C SER A 128 -16.45 2.11 0.25
N VAL A 129 -15.67 1.52 -0.66
CA VAL A 129 -14.22 1.73 -0.76
C VAL A 129 -13.82 1.87 -2.22
N PHE A 130 -12.93 2.83 -2.48
CA PHE A 130 -12.40 3.10 -3.80
C PHE A 130 -10.88 3.23 -3.74
N VAL A 131 -10.20 2.58 -4.69
CA VAL A 131 -8.75 2.68 -4.87
C VAL A 131 -8.50 3.04 -6.32
N ALA A 132 -7.62 4.01 -6.57
CA ALA A 132 -7.12 4.32 -7.90
C ALA A 132 -5.60 4.48 -7.86
N ILE A 133 -4.90 3.86 -8.80
CA ILE A 133 -3.44 3.90 -8.90
C ILE A 133 -3.02 4.14 -10.34
N SER A 134 -2.06 5.04 -10.53
CA SER A 134 -1.48 5.35 -11.84
C SER A 134 -0.02 4.92 -11.93
N SER A 135 0.37 4.41 -13.10
CA SER A 135 1.75 4.05 -13.41
C SER A 135 2.03 4.20 -14.91
N VAL A 136 3.31 4.15 -15.29
CA VAL A 136 3.73 4.13 -16.69
C VAL A 136 3.22 2.86 -17.39
N HIS A 137 3.27 1.71 -16.70
CA HIS A 137 2.92 0.40 -17.24
C HIS A 137 1.82 -0.30 -16.46
N ARG A 138 0.84 -0.87 -17.19
CA ARG A 138 -0.36 -1.50 -16.62
C ARG A 138 -0.11 -2.56 -15.53
N VAL A 139 1.01 -3.29 -15.60
CA VAL A 139 1.33 -4.37 -14.64
C VAL A 139 1.47 -3.77 -13.25
N ASP A 140 2.27 -2.71 -13.11
CA ASP A 140 2.48 -2.02 -11.84
C ASP A 140 1.17 -1.44 -11.28
N ALA A 141 0.32 -0.83 -12.12
CA ALA A 141 -0.95 -0.29 -11.67
C ALA A 141 -1.88 -1.39 -11.14
N LEU A 142 -2.02 -2.49 -11.87
CA LEU A 142 -2.92 -3.60 -11.50
C LEU A 142 -2.45 -4.32 -10.23
N ASP A 143 -1.16 -4.66 -10.17
CA ASP A 143 -0.58 -5.40 -9.05
C ASP A 143 -0.58 -4.55 -7.78
N ALA A 144 -0.22 -3.27 -7.89
CA ALA A 144 -0.31 -2.35 -6.76
C ALA A 144 -1.76 -2.15 -6.30
N CYS A 145 -2.73 -2.05 -7.22
CA CYS A 145 -4.13 -1.84 -6.86
C CYS A 145 -4.66 -3.04 -6.07
N LYS A 146 -4.36 -4.26 -6.53
CA LYS A 146 -4.66 -5.50 -5.82
C LYS A 146 -3.99 -5.54 -4.43
N PHE A 147 -2.70 -5.21 -4.36
CA PHE A 147 -1.99 -5.17 -3.08
C PHE A 147 -2.63 -4.21 -2.09
N VAL A 148 -2.94 -2.97 -2.50
CA VAL A 148 -3.51 -1.95 -1.62
C VAL A 148 -4.86 -2.41 -1.06
N ILE A 149 -5.75 -2.98 -1.88
CA ILE A 149 -7.05 -3.43 -1.38
C ILE A 149 -6.91 -4.64 -0.45
N ASP A 150 -6.04 -5.60 -0.77
CA ASP A 150 -5.78 -6.77 0.07
C ASP A 150 -5.25 -6.30 1.44
N GLU A 151 -4.25 -5.41 1.48
CA GLU A 151 -3.69 -4.86 2.72
C GLU A 151 -4.68 -4.01 3.51
N LEU A 152 -5.48 -3.21 2.83
CA LEU A 152 -6.51 -2.38 3.46
C LEU A 152 -7.43 -3.27 4.26
N LYS A 153 -7.99 -4.28 3.60
CA LYS A 153 -8.94 -5.19 4.22
C LYS A 153 -8.27 -6.08 5.27
N ALA A 154 -6.99 -6.42 5.15
CA ALA A 154 -6.31 -7.24 6.15
C ALA A 154 -5.85 -6.48 7.40
N SER A 155 -5.57 -5.18 7.33
CA SER A 155 -4.83 -4.48 8.39
C SER A 155 -5.47 -3.20 8.93
N VAL A 156 -6.37 -2.58 8.17
CA VAL A 156 -6.95 -1.27 8.54
C VAL A 156 -8.12 -1.49 9.50
N PRO A 157 -8.20 -0.74 10.62
CA PRO A 157 -9.25 -0.87 11.64
C PRO A 157 -10.57 -0.24 11.16
N ILE A 158 -11.19 -0.88 10.17
CA ILE A 158 -12.53 -0.56 9.65
C ILE A 158 -13.39 -1.81 9.82
N TRP A 159 -14.51 -1.65 10.51
CA TRP A 159 -15.45 -2.73 10.79
C TRP A 159 -16.72 -2.54 9.96
N LYS A 160 -17.30 -3.65 9.52
CA LYS A 160 -18.55 -3.66 8.76
C LYS A 160 -19.64 -4.40 9.53
N LYS A 161 -20.85 -3.85 9.47
CA LYS A 161 -22.08 -4.46 9.94
C LYS A 161 -23.00 -4.68 8.76
N GLU A 162 -23.56 -5.88 8.66
CA GLU A 162 -24.57 -6.22 7.66
C GLU A 162 -25.94 -5.98 8.26
N VAL A 163 -26.77 -5.19 7.58
CA VAL A 163 -28.15 -4.93 7.95
C VAL A 163 -29.07 -5.66 6.98
N TYR A 164 -29.90 -6.53 7.53
CA TYR A 164 -30.88 -7.36 6.82
C TYR A 164 -32.29 -6.88 7.13
N SER A 165 -33.28 -7.34 6.37
CA SER A 165 -34.70 -7.01 6.60
C SER A 165 -35.24 -7.50 7.95
N ASN A 166 -34.58 -8.46 8.59
CA ASN A 166 -35.01 -9.10 9.83
C ASN A 166 -34.00 -8.98 10.98
N GLY A 167 -32.94 -8.19 10.84
CA GLY A 167 -31.92 -8.02 11.89
C GLY A 167 -30.58 -7.52 11.38
N GLU A 168 -29.59 -7.45 12.26
CA GLU A 168 -28.26 -6.90 11.96
C GLU A 168 -27.14 -7.76 12.58
N VAL A 169 -26.02 -7.91 11.86
CA VAL A 169 -24.89 -8.75 12.29
C VAL A 169 -23.58 -8.03 12.01
N TRP A 170 -22.73 -7.88 13.04
CA TRP A 170 -21.35 -7.43 12.87
C TRP A 170 -20.50 -8.55 12.25
N LYS A 171 -19.69 -8.21 11.25
CA LYS A 171 -18.77 -9.17 10.65
C LYS A 171 -17.36 -8.93 11.15
N GLU A 172 -16.74 -10.02 11.60
CA GLU A 172 -15.31 -10.06 11.84
C GLU A 172 -14.55 -10.00 10.51
N ASN A 173 -13.35 -9.45 10.59
CA ASN A 173 -12.48 -9.30 9.45
C ASN A 173 -11.68 -10.59 9.23
N MET A 174 -12.25 -11.55 8.49
CA MET A 174 -11.60 -12.85 8.24
C MET A 174 -10.22 -12.70 7.55
N GLU A 175 -10.07 -11.69 6.71
CA GLU A 175 -8.82 -11.43 5.96
C GLU A 175 -7.67 -11.00 6.90
N PHE A 176 -7.99 -10.42 8.07
CA PHE A 176 -7.00 -10.16 9.13
C PHE A 176 -6.47 -11.47 9.73
N LEU A 177 -7.32 -12.49 9.89
CA LEU A 177 -6.97 -13.77 10.52
C LEU A 177 -6.13 -14.67 9.60
N GLU A 178 -6.47 -14.71 8.31
CA GLU A 178 -5.79 -15.57 7.33
C GLU A 178 -4.30 -15.21 7.18
N ARG A 179 -3.95 -13.93 7.32
CA ARG A 179 -2.56 -13.45 7.20
C ARG A 179 -1.78 -13.39 8.50
N ARG A 180 -2.45 -13.60 9.65
CA ARG A 180 -1.81 -13.72 10.97
C ARG A 180 -2.34 -14.96 11.72
N PRO A 181 -2.07 -16.17 11.21
CA PRO A 181 -2.53 -17.41 11.85
C PRO A 181 -2.00 -17.57 13.28
N GLU A 182 -0.91 -16.87 13.62
CA GLU A 182 -0.28 -16.87 14.95
C GLU A 182 -1.13 -16.22 16.05
N ILE A 183 -2.10 -15.35 15.71
CA ILE A 183 -2.98 -14.70 16.70
C ILE A 183 -4.15 -15.63 17.11
N GLY A 184 -4.49 -16.62 16.27
CA GLY A 184 -5.52 -17.63 16.57
C GLY A 184 -5.06 -18.77 17.47
N LYS A 185 -3.78 -18.83 17.85
CA LYS A 185 -3.24 -19.84 18.77
C LYS A 185 -2.89 -19.18 20.10
N ASN A 186 -3.81 -19.33 21.05
CA ASN A 186 -3.55 -19.08 22.46
C ASN A 186 -2.26 -19.79 22.89
N ARG A 187 -1.16 -19.05 23.17
CA ARG A 187 -0.02 -19.50 23.98
C ARG A 187 0.99 -18.37 24.24
N GLY A 188 1.03 -17.94 25.50
CA GLY A 188 2.26 -17.88 26.30
C GLY A 188 3.38 -16.95 25.86
N CYS A 189 3.49 -15.84 26.59
CA CYS A 189 4.69 -15.04 26.82
C CYS A 189 5.96 -15.92 26.95
N CYS A 190 6.81 -15.96 25.92
CA CYS A 190 8.28 -16.15 25.98
C CYS A 190 8.83 -16.34 24.55
N LYS A 191 9.53 -15.33 24.00
CA LYS A 191 10.29 -15.46 22.74
C LYS A 191 11.58 -16.27 22.98
N PRO A 192 12.00 -17.14 22.04
CA PRO A 192 13.41 -17.40 21.81
C PRO A 192 13.92 -16.63 20.58
N LYS A 193 15.13 -16.07 20.71
CA LYS A 193 15.91 -15.35 19.70
C LYS A 193 16.11 -16.18 18.42
N VAL A 194 15.89 -15.58 17.26
CA VAL A 194 16.40 -16.10 15.97
C VAL A 194 17.83 -15.59 15.78
N LYS A 195 18.77 -16.51 15.60
CA LYS A 195 20.14 -16.23 15.12
C LYS A 195 20.10 -16.15 13.59
N VAL A 196 20.81 -15.19 13.03
CA VAL A 196 21.04 -15.10 11.58
C VAL A 196 22.46 -15.61 11.33
N GLU A 197 22.60 -16.62 10.47
CA GLU A 197 23.88 -17.01 9.88
C GLU A 197 23.85 -16.59 8.40
N ASP A 198 24.92 -15.89 8.02
CA ASP A 198 25.26 -15.44 6.67
C ASP A 198 25.98 -16.58 5.96
N ASP A 199 25.63 -16.84 4.70
CA ASP A 199 26.53 -17.51 3.76
C ASP A 199 26.08 -17.18 2.33
N GLY A 200 26.84 -16.28 1.70
CA GLY A 200 26.74 -15.99 0.28
C GLY A 200 27.23 -17.13 -0.59
N ALA A 201 26.53 -17.39 -1.69
CA ALA A 201 27.11 -18.05 -2.86
C ALA A 201 26.40 -17.61 -4.16
N VAL A 202 27.20 -17.02 -5.03
CA VAL A 202 26.93 -16.60 -6.42
C VAL A 202 26.65 -17.80 -7.33
N LYS A 203 25.75 -17.66 -8.32
CA LYS A 203 25.98 -18.02 -9.74
C LYS A 203 24.79 -17.73 -10.68
N ASN A 204 25.09 -16.79 -11.60
CA ASN A 204 24.93 -16.81 -13.07
C ASN A 204 23.54 -17.00 -13.70
N GLY A 205 23.21 -16.04 -14.56
CA GLY A 205 21.94 -15.91 -15.26
C GLY A 205 21.73 -16.86 -16.44
N CYS A 206 20.59 -16.71 -17.10
CA CYS A 206 20.41 -17.14 -18.47
C CYS A 206 19.24 -16.36 -19.09
N CYS A 207 19.54 -15.61 -20.14
CA CYS A 207 18.57 -14.85 -20.93
C CYS A 207 17.55 -15.76 -21.64
N ARG A 208 16.31 -15.24 -21.73
CA ARG A 208 15.28 -15.35 -22.78
C ARG A 208 15.12 -16.68 -23.57
N GLN A 209 13.86 -17.09 -23.73
CA GLN A 209 13.42 -17.79 -24.96
C GLN A 209 12.40 -16.95 -25.73
N LYS A 210 12.71 -16.83 -27.03
CA LYS A 210 12.01 -16.10 -28.08
C LYS A 210 11.07 -17.10 -28.76
N VAL A 211 9.77 -16.81 -28.82
CA VAL A 211 8.79 -17.65 -29.51
C VAL A 211 8.99 -17.52 -31.02
N ARG A 212 9.03 -18.66 -31.72
CA ARG A 212 9.06 -18.76 -33.19
C ARG A 212 7.70 -19.32 -33.63
N VAL A 213 7.08 -18.68 -34.60
CA VAL A 213 5.86 -19.17 -35.27
C VAL A 213 6.32 -19.96 -36.49
N GLU A 214 5.76 -21.15 -36.69
CA GLU A 214 5.92 -21.95 -37.91
C GLU A 214 4.65 -21.81 -38.75
N ASP A 215 4.82 -21.49 -40.03
CA ASP A 215 3.79 -21.52 -41.06
C ASP A 215 3.98 -22.82 -41.85
N ASP A 216 2.98 -23.68 -41.83
CA ASP A 216 2.92 -24.91 -42.61
C ASP A 216 1.60 -25.00 -43.39
N GLY A 217 1.69 -24.64 -44.67
CA GLY A 217 0.71 -24.98 -45.69
C GLY A 217 1.17 -26.18 -46.52
N SER A 218 0.31 -27.18 -46.68
CA SER A 218 0.20 -28.05 -47.87
C SER A 218 -1.07 -28.92 -47.74
N MET A 219 -2.06 -28.72 -48.61
CA MET A 219 -2.43 -29.59 -49.74
C MET A 219 -2.85 -31.01 -49.34
N GLU A 220 -4.16 -31.29 -49.44
CA GLU A 220 -4.66 -32.63 -49.75
C GLU A 220 -5.68 -32.57 -50.88
N SER A 221 -5.34 -33.27 -51.96
CA SER A 221 -6.19 -33.68 -53.07
C SER A 221 -6.96 -34.95 -52.67
N GLY A 222 -8.28 -34.95 -52.80
CA GLY A 222 -9.12 -36.14 -52.59
C GLY A 222 -10.23 -36.25 -53.63
N ASN A 223 -10.06 -37.18 -54.57
CA ASN A 223 -11.08 -37.67 -55.50
C ASN A 223 -12.26 -38.31 -54.76
N GLY A 224 -13.48 -38.10 -55.26
CA GLY A 224 -14.68 -38.82 -54.82
C GLY A 224 -15.76 -38.84 -55.90
N ASN A 225 -15.87 -39.97 -56.59
CA ASN A 225 -16.92 -40.36 -57.53
C ASN A 225 -18.32 -40.34 -56.87
N THR A 226 -19.29 -39.68 -57.48
CA THR A 226 -20.60 -40.22 -57.95
C THR A 226 -21.42 -39.11 -58.60
#